data_AF-A0A8S4NHU0-F1
#
_entry.id   AF-A0A8S4NHU0-F1
#
_cell.length_a   1.000
_cell.length_b   1.000
_cell.length_c   1.000
_cell.angle_alpha   90.00
_cell.angle_beta   90.00
_cell.angle_gamma   90.00
#
_symmetry.space_group_name_H-M   'P 1'
#
loop_
_entity.id
_entity.type
_entity.pdbx_description
1 polymer ?
#
loop_
_entity_poly.entity_id
_entity_poly.type
_entity_poly.pdbx_seq_one_letter_code
_entity_poly.pdbx_strand_id
1 'polypeptide(L)'
;MSSEPQTSSTATRGPAYKAPIIPNTPSSTINSMLRTRCEKGFNNPIKAGIAFMICFMFTAINKVYDTFRKDQPHSHTVWMMSSSAITLGVILGTVVAYHAALAMAVVVHSLLYIGAWVVGLFALALGIAGMVFFDKDGKRSE
;
A
#
# COMPACT_ATOMS: atom_id res chain seq x y z
N MET A 1 47.20 35.14 23.62
CA MET A 1 46.74 34.98 22.22
C MET A 1 45.84 33.76 22.18
N SER A 2 44.54 34.00 22.32
CA SER A 2 43.50 32.97 22.23
C SER A 2 43.15 32.72 20.78
N SER A 3 42.99 31.45 20.41
CA SER A 3 42.38 31.05 19.14
C SER A 3 41.58 29.78 19.42
N GLU A 4 40.33 29.94 19.85
CA GLU A 4 39.32 28.89 19.79
C GLU A 4 38.93 28.65 18.32
N PRO A 5 38.96 27.41 17.82
CA PRO A 5 38.36 27.10 16.54
C PRO A 5 36.85 26.88 16.68
N GLN A 6 36.15 27.52 15.76
CA GLN A 6 34.71 27.62 15.56
C GLN A 6 33.96 26.27 15.70
N THR A 7 32.97 26.25 16.59
CA THR A 7 31.91 25.25 16.65
C THR A 7 31.03 25.36 15.40
N SER A 8 31.14 24.37 14.52
CA SER A 8 30.22 24.16 13.40
C SER A 8 28.79 23.95 13.93
N SER A 9 27.90 24.89 13.60
CA SER A 9 26.46 24.75 13.81
C SER A 9 25.91 23.62 12.93
N THR A 10 25.85 22.40 13.47
CA THR A 10 25.08 21.31 12.88
C THR A 10 23.61 21.63 13.12
N ALA A 11 22.94 22.19 12.11
CA ALA A 11 21.50 22.40 12.11
C ALA A 11 20.79 21.06 12.39
N THR A 12 20.30 20.89 13.61
CA THR A 12 19.42 19.78 14.01
C THR A 12 18.13 19.88 13.21
N ARG A 13 18.08 19.27 12.02
CA ARG A 13 16.82 19.05 11.30
C ARG A 13 15.91 18.27 12.25
N GLY A 14 14.85 18.93 12.73
CA GLY A 14 13.79 18.27 13.48
C GLY A 14 13.20 17.10 12.68
N PRO A 15 12.53 16.16 13.35
CA PRO A 15 12.02 14.97 12.70
C PRO A 15 11.09 15.31 11.54
N ALA A 16 11.37 14.73 10.36
CA ALA A 16 10.63 15.01 9.13
C ALA A 16 9.16 14.53 9.19
N TYR A 17 8.85 13.58 10.07
CA TYR A 17 7.50 13.03 10.24
C TYR A 17 7.02 13.19 11.69
N LYS A 18 5.84 13.80 11.86
CA LYS A 18 5.18 13.99 13.17
C LYS A 18 4.71 12.66 13.75
N ALA A 19 4.75 12.55 15.07
CA ALA A 19 4.25 11.39 15.80
C ALA A 19 2.72 11.22 15.62
N PRO A 20 2.22 10.00 15.37
CA PRO A 20 0.79 9.73 15.35
C PRO A 20 0.14 9.84 16.75
N ILE A 21 -1.14 10.21 16.78
CA ILE A 21 -1.92 10.32 18.02
C ILE A 21 -2.14 8.93 18.61
N ILE A 22 -1.69 8.72 19.84
CA ILE A 22 -1.81 7.44 20.55
C ILE A 22 -3.15 7.42 21.30
N PRO A 23 -4.03 6.45 21.04
CA PRO A 23 -5.28 6.31 21.77
C PRO A 23 -5.03 5.59 23.11
N ASN A 24 -5.76 5.96 24.17
CA ASN A 24 -5.68 5.28 25.46
C ASN A 24 -6.41 3.92 25.38
N THR A 25 -5.64 2.84 25.29
CA THR A 25 -6.16 1.46 25.41
C THR A 25 -6.43 1.12 26.88
N PRO A 26 -7.30 0.15 27.19
CA PRO A 26 -7.55 -0.30 28.58
C PRO A 26 -6.37 -1.08 29.19
N SER A 27 -5.33 -1.41 28.41
CA SER A 27 -4.12 -2.07 28.90
C SER A 27 -2.98 -1.07 29.12
N SER A 28 -2.48 -0.99 30.35
CA SER A 28 -1.33 -0.15 30.70
C SER A 28 -0.05 -0.56 29.96
N THR A 29 0.13 -1.86 29.72
CA THR A 29 1.27 -2.43 28.98
C THR A 29 1.23 -2.04 27.49
N ILE A 30 0.05 -1.99 26.87
CA ILE A 30 -0.09 -1.59 25.47
C ILE A 30 0.16 -0.08 25.35
N ASN A 31 -0.36 0.73 26.28
CA ASN A 31 -0.10 2.17 26.28
C ASN A 31 1.39 2.49 26.49
N SER A 32 2.11 1.74 27.32
CA SER A 32 3.57 1.94 27.49
C SER A 32 4.35 1.55 26.24
N MET A 33 3.96 0.47 25.55
CA MET A 33 4.54 0.10 24.25
C MET A 33 4.25 1.14 23.16
N LEU A 34 3.01 1.63 23.06
CA LEU A 34 2.64 2.63 22.06
C LEU A 34 3.33 3.97 22.31
N ARG A 35 3.45 4.43 23.56
CA ARG A 35 4.25 5.62 23.89
C ARG A 35 5.73 5.44 23.52
N THR A 36 6.31 4.28 23.82
CA THR A 36 7.71 4.02 23.50
C THR A 36 8.00 4.00 22.00
N ARG A 37 7.03 3.56 21.18
CA ARG A 37 7.21 3.30 19.73
C ARG A 37 6.61 4.35 18.81
N CYS A 38 5.47 4.95 19.15
CA CYS A 38 4.75 5.91 18.30
C CYS A 38 4.96 7.38 18.70
N GLU A 39 5.44 7.69 19.91
CA GLU A 39 5.54 9.08 20.39
C GLU A 39 6.78 9.84 19.85
N LYS A 40 7.63 9.15 19.07
CA LYS A 40 8.86 9.72 18.52
C LYS A 40 8.64 10.17 17.08
N GLY A 41 9.14 11.36 16.74
CA GLY A 41 9.24 11.78 15.35
C GLY A 41 10.26 10.92 14.60
N PHE A 42 9.92 10.53 13.37
CA PHE A 42 10.77 9.64 12.56
C PHE A 42 11.53 10.43 11.50
N ASN A 43 12.78 10.02 11.25
CA ASN A 43 13.61 10.53 10.16
C ASN A 43 13.63 9.62 8.93
N ASN A 44 13.12 8.40 9.05
CA ASN A 44 13.11 7.40 7.99
C ASN A 44 11.66 7.06 7.61
N PRO A 45 11.28 7.17 6.32
CA PRO A 45 9.89 7.00 5.88
C PRO A 45 9.35 5.59 6.14
N ILE A 46 10.21 4.56 6.08
CA ILE A 46 9.79 3.17 6.32
C ILE A 46 9.40 2.98 7.79
N LYS A 47 10.20 3.52 8.71
CA LYS A 47 9.92 3.45 10.15
C LYS A 47 8.68 4.27 10.53
N ALA A 48 8.50 5.43 9.89
CA ALA A 48 7.30 6.24 10.04
C ALA A 48 6.05 5.47 9.58
N GLY A 49 6.09 4.86 8.39
CA GLY A 49 4.97 4.10 7.84
C GLY A 49 4.53 2.94 8.73
N ILE A 50 5.47 2.16 9.26
CA ILE A 50 5.17 1.05 10.18
C ILE A 50 4.54 1.58 11.48
N ALA A 51 5.09 2.65 12.07
CA ALA A 51 4.54 3.24 13.28
C ALA A 51 3.13 3.80 13.08
N PHE A 52 2.87 4.45 11.94
CA PHE A 52 1.54 4.91 11.55
C PHE A 52 0.56 3.74 11.40
N MET A 53 0.96 2.65 10.74
CA MET A 53 0.15 1.44 10.58
C MET A 53 -0.26 0.84 11.92
N ILE A 54 0.71 0.66 12.82
CA ILE A 54 0.48 0.11 14.16
C ILE A 54 -0.46 1.03 14.94
N CYS A 55 -0.17 2.32 15.01
CA CYS A 55 -0.99 3.27 15.75
C CYS A 55 -2.41 3.42 15.16
N PHE A 56 -2.56 3.31 13.84
CA PHE A 56 -3.87 3.29 13.19
C PHE A 56 -4.68 2.04 13.55
N MET A 57 -4.07 0.85 13.54
CA MET A 57 -4.74 -0.38 13.98
C MET A 57 -5.24 -0.28 15.43
N PHE A 58 -4.40 0.17 16.37
CA PHE A 58 -4.81 0.32 17.77
C PHE A 58 -5.88 1.41 17.96
N THR A 59 -5.89 2.44 17.12
CA THR A 59 -6.96 3.47 17.10
C THR A 59 -8.27 2.89 16.60
N ALA A 60 -8.23 2.07 15.54
CA ALA A 60 -9.42 1.39 15.04
C ALA A 60 -9.99 0.42 16.09
N ILE A 61 -9.14 -0.36 16.75
CA ILE A 61 -9.56 -1.27 17.84
C ILE A 61 -10.20 -0.49 18.99
N ASN A 62 -9.58 0.61 19.43
CA ASN A 62 -10.16 1.46 20.49
C ASN A 62 -11.51 2.07 20.09
N LYS A 63 -11.68 2.52 18.84
CA LYS A 63 -12.98 3.03 18.35
C LYS A 63 -14.06 1.96 18.35
N VAL A 64 -13.73 0.75 17.94
CA VAL A 64 -14.65 -0.39 17.96
C VAL A 64 -14.98 -0.75 19.42
N TYR A 65 -13.97 -0.82 20.28
CA TYR A 65 -14.15 -1.08 21.70
C TYR A 65 -15.04 -0.04 22.39
N ASP A 66 -14.82 1.26 22.16
CA ASP A 66 -15.65 2.33 22.73
C ASP A 66 -17.10 2.27 22.24
N THR A 67 -17.32 1.78 21.02
CA THR A 67 -18.67 1.53 20.49
C THR A 67 -19.38 0.45 21.31
N PHE A 68 -18.70 -0.65 21.64
CA PHE A 68 -19.28 -1.77 22.40
C PHE A 68 -19.26 -1.56 23.92
N ARG A 69 -18.39 -0.70 24.44
CA ARG A 69 -18.27 -0.39 25.87
C ARG A 69 -19.52 0.29 26.44
N LYS A 70 -20.34 0.94 25.60
CA LYS A 70 -21.61 1.54 26.02
C LYS A 70 -22.54 0.54 26.67
N ASP A 71 -22.47 -0.73 26.27
CA ASP A 71 -23.36 -1.78 26.77
C ASP A 71 -22.77 -2.60 27.92
N GLN A 72 -21.44 -2.63 28.09
CA GLN A 72 -20.78 -3.28 29.24
C GLN A 72 -19.50 -2.56 29.71
N PRO A 73 -19.42 -2.15 30.99
CA PRO A 73 -18.23 -1.50 31.52
C PRO A 73 -17.08 -2.53 31.70
N HIS A 74 -15.97 -2.30 31.00
CA HIS A 74 -14.67 -2.95 31.22
C HIS A 74 -14.66 -4.50 31.14
N SER A 75 -15.21 -5.05 30.07
CA SER A 75 -15.07 -6.48 29.78
C SER A 75 -13.85 -6.77 28.90
N HIS A 76 -12.91 -7.58 29.41
CA HIS A 76 -11.76 -8.09 28.63
C HIS A 76 -12.23 -8.87 27.38
N THR A 77 -13.42 -9.49 27.46
CA THR A 77 -14.06 -10.19 26.34
C THR A 77 -14.43 -9.23 25.21
N VAL A 78 -14.89 -8.01 25.52
CA VAL A 78 -15.24 -6.99 24.52
C VAL A 78 -13.98 -6.46 23.82
N TRP A 79 -12.87 -6.34 24.55
CA TRP A 79 -11.57 -5.97 23.96
C TRP A 79 -11.05 -7.05 22.99
N MET A 80 -11.13 -8.32 23.39
CA MET A 80 -10.79 -9.45 22.52
C MET A 80 -11.68 -9.53 21.29
N MET A 81 -13.00 -9.37 21.45
CA MET A 81 -13.94 -9.33 20.31
C MET A 81 -13.65 -8.18 19.35
N SER A 82 -13.32 -6.99 19.87
CA SER A 82 -12.97 -5.83 19.04
C SER A 82 -11.70 -6.07 18.23
N SER A 83 -10.70 -6.71 18.85
CA SER A 83 -9.45 -7.10 18.19
C SER A 83 -9.69 -8.16 17.10
N SER A 84 -10.52 -9.16 17.38
CA SER A 84 -10.91 -10.20 16.41
C SER A 84 -11.72 -9.63 15.25
N ALA A 85 -12.66 -8.71 15.51
CA ALA A 85 -13.47 -8.06 14.48
C ALA A 85 -12.62 -7.26 13.50
N ILE A 86 -11.67 -6.47 14.02
CA ILE A 86 -10.73 -5.73 13.17
C ILE A 86 -9.84 -6.69 12.38
N THR A 87 -9.34 -7.76 13.00
CA THR A 87 -8.51 -8.77 12.32
C THR A 87 -9.26 -9.42 11.16
N LEU A 88 -10.52 -9.82 11.40
CA LEU A 88 -11.38 -10.38 10.34
C LEU A 88 -11.65 -9.36 9.24
N GLY A 89 -11.86 -8.09 9.59
CA GLY A 89 -12.03 -7.00 8.63
C GLY A 89 -10.80 -6.81 7.74
N VAL A 90 -9.59 -6.90 8.30
CA VAL A 90 -8.34 -6.84 7.53
C VAL A 90 -8.23 -8.05 6.60
N ILE A 91 -8.51 -9.26 7.08
CA ILE A 91 -8.47 -10.48 6.25
C ILE A 91 -9.45 -10.36 5.08
N LEU A 92 -10.71 -10.01 5.34
CA LEU A 92 -11.72 -9.82 4.29
C LEU A 92 -11.28 -8.73 3.29
N GLY A 93 -10.76 -7.61 3.79
CA GLY A 93 -10.21 -6.54 2.95
C GLY A 93 -9.09 -7.03 2.03
N THR A 94 -8.15 -7.83 2.55
CA THR A 94 -7.07 -8.42 1.74
C THR A 94 -7.57 -9.41 0.70
N VAL A 95 -8.59 -10.22 1.03
CA VAL A 95 -9.22 -11.14 0.08
C VAL A 95 -9.90 -10.38 -1.06
N VAL A 96 -10.63 -9.31 -0.75
CA VAL A 96 -11.27 -8.45 -1.76
C VAL A 96 -10.21 -7.78 -2.64
N ALA A 97 -9.16 -7.23 -2.05
CA ALA A 97 -8.06 -6.63 -2.80
C ALA A 97 -7.36 -7.63 -3.74
N TYR A 98 -7.16 -8.87 -3.26
CA TYR A 98 -6.60 -9.96 -4.07
C TYR A 98 -7.51 -10.30 -5.27
N HIS A 99 -8.82 -10.45 -5.06
CA HIS A 99 -9.76 -10.71 -6.15
C HIS A 99 -9.86 -9.55 -7.13
N ALA A 100 -9.81 -8.30 -6.64
CA ALA A 100 -9.78 -7.12 -7.48
C ALA A 100 -8.53 -7.09 -8.37
N ALA A 101 -7.36 -7.46 -7.82
CA ALA A 101 -6.12 -7.54 -8.59
C ALA A 101 -6.19 -8.63 -9.68
N LEU A 102 -6.76 -9.80 -9.36
CA LEU A 102 -7.00 -10.86 -10.34
C LEU A 102 -7.96 -10.41 -11.46
N ALA A 103 -9.05 -9.73 -11.10
CA ALA A 103 -9.99 -9.19 -12.09
C ALA A 103 -9.30 -8.21 -13.05
N MET A 104 -8.47 -7.30 -12.52
CA MET A 104 -7.68 -6.38 -13.34
C MET A 104 -6.71 -7.12 -14.26
N ALA A 105 -6.05 -8.17 -13.77
CA ALA A 105 -5.14 -8.99 -14.58
C ALA A 105 -5.88 -9.66 -15.75
N VAL A 106 -7.09 -10.18 -15.53
CA VAL A 106 -7.92 -10.78 -16.59
C VAL A 106 -8.30 -9.74 -17.65
N VAL A 107 -8.65 -8.53 -17.24
CA VAL A 107 -8.98 -7.44 -18.19
C VAL A 107 -7.76 -7.08 -19.05
N VAL A 108 -6.60 -6.89 -18.44
CA VAL A 108 -5.35 -6.59 -19.17
C VAL A 108 -4.99 -7.73 -20.12
N HIS A 109 -5.09 -8.98 -19.67
CA HIS A 109 -4.83 -10.14 -20.52
C HIS A 109 -5.76 -10.17 -21.75
N SER A 110 -7.05 -9.90 -21.54
CA SER A 110 -8.06 -9.89 -22.61
C SER A 110 -7.76 -8.79 -23.65
N LEU A 111 -7.37 -7.60 -23.20
CA LEU A 111 -6.97 -6.50 -24.07
C LEU A 111 -5.73 -6.84 -24.89
N LEU A 112 -4.71 -7.42 -24.26
CA LEU A 112 -3.48 -7.83 -24.94
C LEU A 112 -3.76 -8.95 -25.96
N TYR A 113 -4.62 -9.91 -25.62
CA TYR A 113 -5.00 -11.00 -26.50
C TYR A 113 -5.70 -10.49 -27.76
N ILE A 114 -6.69 -9.60 -27.62
CA ILE A 114 -7.38 -8.99 -28.77
C ILE A 114 -6.40 -8.15 -29.60
N GLY A 115 -5.54 -7.35 -28.94
CA GLY A 115 -4.52 -6.57 -29.61
C GLY A 115 -3.57 -7.44 -30.45
N ALA A 116 -3.14 -8.59 -29.91
CA ALA A 116 -2.30 -9.54 -30.63
C ALA A 116 -3.00 -10.10 -31.88
N TRP A 117 -4.29 -10.43 -31.80
CA TRP A 117 -5.06 -10.88 -32.96
C TRP A 117 -5.18 -9.82 -34.05
N VAL A 118 -5.46 -8.57 -33.68
CA VAL A 118 -5.56 -7.46 -34.64
C VAL A 118 -4.23 -7.24 -35.35
N VAL A 119 -3.13 -7.21 -34.60
CA VAL A 119 -1.79 -7.06 -35.17
C VAL A 119 -1.43 -8.26 -36.05
N GLY A 120 -1.75 -9.48 -35.63
CA GLY A 120 -1.52 -10.69 -36.41
C GLY A 120 -2.28 -10.70 -37.74
N LEU A 121 -3.56 -10.34 -37.72
CA LEU A 121 -4.38 -10.21 -38.93
C LEU A 121 -3.86 -9.11 -39.86
N PHE A 122 -3.45 -7.98 -39.30
CA PHE A 122 -2.86 -6.88 -40.06
C PHE A 122 -1.54 -7.28 -40.72
N ALA A 123 -0.65 -7.96 -39.99
CA ALA A 123 0.61 -8.48 -40.52
C ALA A 123 0.36 -9.51 -41.65
N LEU A 124 -0.64 -10.38 -41.48
CA LEU A 124 -1.03 -11.34 -42.51
C LEU A 124 -1.55 -10.64 -43.78
N ALA A 125 -2.41 -9.62 -43.62
CA ALA A 125 -2.90 -8.81 -44.75
C ALA A 125 -1.75 -8.10 -45.49
N LEU A 126 -0.80 -7.50 -44.75
CA LEU A 126 0.40 -6.90 -45.32
C LEU A 126 1.28 -7.92 -46.04
N GLY A 127 1.41 -9.13 -45.49
CA GLY A 127 2.15 -10.22 -46.13
C GLY A 127 1.54 -10.61 -47.48
N ILE A 128 0.23 -10.79 -47.54
CA ILE A 128 -0.49 -11.11 -48.80
C ILE A 128 -0.37 -9.95 -49.79
N ALA A 129 -0.57 -8.71 -49.35
CA ALA A 129 -0.44 -7.53 -50.19
C ALA A 129 0.99 -7.40 -50.78
N GLY A 130 2.01 -7.66 -49.96
CA GLY A 130 3.40 -7.70 -50.39
C GLY A 130 3.65 -8.79 -51.44
N MET A 131 3.15 -10.00 -51.23
CA MET A 131 3.28 -11.10 -52.21
C MET A 131 2.66 -10.74 -53.56
N VAL A 132 1.46 -10.15 -53.58
CA VAL A 132 0.79 -9.74 -54.82
C VAL A 132 1.53 -8.59 -55.53
N PHE A 133 2.09 -7.65 -54.76
CA PHE A 133 2.85 -6.53 -55.31
C PHE A 133 4.14 -7.03 -55.99
N PHE A 134 4.92 -7.88 -55.31
CA PHE A 134 6.19 -8.39 -55.85
C PHE A 134 6.03 -9.44 -56.96
N ASP A 135 4.90 -10.16 -57.04
CA ASP A 135 4.62 -11.07 -58.16
C ASP A 135 4.44 -10.32 -59.51
N LYS A 136 4.01 -9.04 -59.47
CA LYS A 136 3.83 -8.24 -60.69
C LYS A 136 5.12 -7.69 -61.28
N ASP A 137 6.13 -7.42 -60.45
CA ASP A 137 7.41 -6.87 -60.92
C ASP A 137 8.31 -7.93 -61.57
N GLY A 138 8.08 -9.22 -61.28
CA GLY A 138 8.85 -10.33 -61.87
C GLY A 138 8.62 -10.55 -63.38
N LYS A 139 7.54 -10.00 -63.96
CA LYS A 139 7.18 -10.20 -65.37
C LYS A 139 7.66 -9.07 -66.30
N ARG A 140 8.39 -8.07 -65.81
CA ARG A 140 8.82 -6.90 -66.59
C ARG A 140 10.32 -6.93 -66.94
N SER A 141 10.83 -8.10 -67.29
CA SER A 141 12.19 -8.32 -67.78
C SER A 141 12.15 -8.98 -69.17
N GLU A 142 11.71 -8.22 -70.18
CA GLU A 142 12.00 -8.46 -71.60
C GLU A 142 12.40 -7.13 -72.24
#